data_AF-A0A2H6F8E1-F1
#
_entry.id   AF-A0A2H6F8E1-F1
#
_cell.length_a   1.000
_cell.length_b   1.000
_cell.length_c   1.000
_cell.angle_alpha   90.00
_cell.angle_beta   90.00
_cell.angle_gamma   90.00
#
_symmetry.space_group_name_H-M   'P 1'
#
loop_
_entity.id
_entity.type
_entity.pdbx_description
1 polymer ?
#
loop_
_entity_poly.entity_id
_entity_poly.type
_entity_poly.pdbx_seq_one_letter_code
_entity_poly.pdbx_strand_id
1 'polypeptide(L)'
;MTKDETIKRNLDLHAEWMKYIFEHPDVLDKIPKGAVLVILPEDDKELHDENYKVLEENKRKGIPVFVVTMKTPKPQISNIEIIAA
;
A
#
# COMPACT_ATOMS: atom_id res chain seq x y z
N MET A 1 12.12 2.97 11.74
CA MET A 1 10.70 3.36 11.82
C MET A 1 9.99 2.67 12.97
N THR A 2 9.07 3.37 13.65
CA THR A 2 8.18 2.75 14.64
C THR A 2 7.07 1.96 13.96
N LYS A 3 6.44 1.02 14.67
CA LYS A 3 5.32 0.23 14.13
C LYS A 3 4.16 1.11 13.65
N ASP A 4 3.81 2.14 14.42
CA ASP A 4 2.69 3.03 14.10
C ASP A 4 2.97 3.88 12.84
N GLU A 5 4.21 4.34 12.66
CA GLU A 5 4.62 5.03 11.43
C GLU A 5 4.54 4.12 10.21
N THR A 6 5.01 2.87 10.32
CA THR A 6 4.93 1.89 9.22
C THR A 6 3.47 1.61 8.85
N ILE A 7 2.59 1.44 9.84
CA ILE A 7 1.16 1.23 9.61
C ILE A 7 0.57 2.45 8.88
N LYS A 8 0.82 3.66 9.36
CA LYS A 8 0.29 4.88 8.75
C LYS A 8 0.70 5.03 7.29
N ARG A 9 2.00 4.90 6.98
CA ARG A 9 2.49 5.06 5.60
C ARG A 9 1.96 3.96 4.66
N ASN A 10 1.80 2.73 5.16
CA ASN A 10 1.19 1.66 4.39
C ASN A 10 -0.31 1.88 4.14
N LEU A 11 -1.04 2.51 5.07
CA LEU A 11 -2.43 2.91 4.84
C LEU A 11 -2.54 3.97 3.75
N ASP A 12 -1.60 4.92 3.70
CA ASP A 12 -1.56 5.94 2.63
C ASP A 12 -1.31 5.28 1.25
N LEU A 13 -0.32 4.37 1.16
CA LEU A 13 -0.08 3.59 -0.07
C LEU A 13 -1.28 2.74 -0.46
N HIS A 14 -1.93 2.11 0.51
CA HIS A 14 -3.12 1.28 0.27
C HIS A 14 -4.29 2.12 -0.26
N ALA A 15 -4.49 3.33 0.24
CA ALA A 15 -5.53 4.23 -0.25
C ALA A 15 -5.34 4.56 -1.73
N GLU A 16 -4.11 4.83 -2.18
CA GLU A 16 -3.84 5.06 -3.60
C GLU A 16 -3.97 3.80 -4.45
N TRP A 17 -3.51 2.66 -3.93
CA TRP A 17 -3.72 1.39 -4.60
C TRP A 17 -5.21 1.10 -4.83
N MET A 18 -6.07 1.40 -3.85
CA MET A 18 -7.51 1.25 -4.00
C MET A 18 -8.09 2.16 -5.09
N LYS A 19 -7.60 3.40 -5.26
CA LYS A 19 -8.03 4.27 -6.38
C LYS A 19 -7.72 3.64 -7.73
N TYR A 20 -6.51 3.10 -7.89
CA TYR A 20 -6.14 2.36 -9.10
C TYR A 20 -7.06 1.15 -9.34
N ILE A 21 -7.38 0.39 -8.30
CA ILE A 21 -8.30 -0.75 -8.39
C ILE A 21 -9.71 -0.34 -8.82
N PHE A 22 -10.22 0.80 -8.37
CA PHE A 22 -11.52 1.30 -8.82
C PHE A 22 -11.54 1.60 -10.33
N GLU A 23 -10.42 2.05 -10.89
CA GLU A 23 -10.27 2.29 -12.33
C GLU A 23 -9.99 1.01 -13.12
N HIS A 24 -9.40 0.00 -12.47
CA HIS A 24 -8.94 -1.26 -13.08
C HIS A 24 -9.36 -2.50 -12.27
N PRO A 25 -10.67 -2.79 -12.17
CA PRO A 25 -11.16 -3.89 -11.34
C PRO A 25 -10.71 -5.28 -11.81
N ASP A 26 -10.38 -5.45 -13.11
CA ASP A 26 -9.91 -6.71 -13.69
C ASP A 26 -8.57 -7.20 -13.10
N VAL A 27 -7.84 -6.30 -12.44
CA VAL A 27 -6.60 -6.63 -11.75
C VAL A 27 -6.87 -7.57 -10.57
N LEU A 28 -8.02 -7.43 -9.90
CA LEU A 28 -8.40 -8.28 -8.78
C LEU A 28 -8.57 -9.75 -9.19
N ASP A 29 -9.02 -10.01 -10.42
CA ASP A 29 -9.21 -11.37 -10.94
C ASP A 29 -7.89 -12.12 -11.09
N LYS A 30 -6.77 -11.40 -11.19
CA LYS A 30 -5.42 -11.95 -11.33
C LYS A 30 -4.77 -12.25 -9.98
N ILE A 31 -5.37 -11.82 -8.86
CA ILE A 31 -4.80 -11.99 -7.53
C ILE A 31 -5.14 -13.39 -7.00
N PRO A 32 -4.14 -14.21 -6.64
CA PRO A 32 -4.39 -15.52 -6.07
C PRO A 32 -5.21 -15.42 -4.77
N LYS A 33 -6.15 -16.34 -4.57
CA LYS A 33 -6.91 -16.40 -3.31
C LYS A 33 -5.97 -16.56 -2.12
N GLY A 34 -6.18 -15.75 -1.08
CA GLY A 34 -5.34 -15.75 0.11
C GLY A 34 -3.97 -15.08 -0.06
N ALA A 35 -3.74 -14.38 -1.18
CA ALA A 35 -2.51 -13.62 -1.36
C ALA A 35 -2.42 -12.43 -0.41
N VAL A 36 -1.22 -12.17 0.09
CA VAL A 36 -0.89 -10.96 0.84
C VAL A 36 -0.46 -9.89 -0.15
N LEU A 37 -1.09 -8.71 -0.10
CA LEU A 37 -0.63 -7.54 -0.82
C LEU A 37 0.61 -6.97 -0.13
N VAL A 38 1.70 -6.77 -0.88
CA VAL A 38 2.86 -6.01 -0.43
C VAL A 38 3.12 -4.89 -1.43
N ILE A 39 3.08 -3.65 -0.95
CA ILE A 39 3.39 -2.46 -1.75
C ILE A 39 4.84 -2.06 -1.49
N LEU A 40 5.65 -1.95 -2.53
CA LEU A 40 7.04 -1.53 -2.47
C LEU A 40 7.17 -0.09 -3.01
N PRO A 41 7.33 0.92 -2.14
CA PRO A 41 7.50 2.30 -2.58
C PRO A 41 8.81 2.51 -3.34
N GLU A 42 8.78 3.24 -4.45
CA GLU A 42 9.98 3.54 -5.26
C GLU A 42 10.85 4.66 -4.68
N ASP A 43 10.27 5.52 -3.85
CA ASP A 43 10.84 6.79 -3.38
C ASP A 43 10.97 6.88 -1.84
N ASP A 44 10.54 5.86 -1.10
CA ASP A 44 10.76 5.71 0.35
C ASP A 44 11.53 4.42 0.63
N LYS A 45 12.87 4.53 0.67
CA LYS A 45 13.76 3.38 0.88
C LYS A 45 13.50 2.69 2.24
N GLU A 46 13.22 3.46 3.29
CA GLU A 46 13.04 2.90 4.63
C GLU A 46 11.78 2.02 4.67
N LEU A 47 10.66 2.51 4.12
CA LEU A 47 9.42 1.75 4.03
C LEU A 47 9.52 0.58 3.05
N HIS A 48 10.24 0.77 1.95
CA HIS A 48 10.55 -0.32 1.01
C HIS A 48 11.23 -1.49 1.72
N ASP A 49 12.30 -1.22 2.48
CA ASP A 49 13.06 -2.27 3.17
C ASP A 49 12.20 -3.00 4.21
N GLU A 50 11.35 -2.29 4.96
CA GLU A 50 10.43 -2.93 5.93
C GLU A 50 9.37 -3.79 5.23
N ASN A 51 8.75 -3.30 4.15
CA ASN A 51 7.76 -4.05 3.40
C ASN A 51 8.38 -5.26 2.67
N TYR A 52 9.65 -5.16 2.26
CA TYR A 52 10.39 -6.26 1.66
C TYR A 52 10.62 -7.41 2.65
N LYS A 53 10.83 -7.12 3.94
CA LYS A 53 10.91 -8.17 4.97
C LYS A 53 9.60 -8.96 5.05
N VAL A 54 8.45 -8.27 4.98
CA VAL A 54 7.12 -8.91 4.97
C VAL A 54 6.94 -9.80 3.74
N LEU A 55 7.39 -9.35 2.56
CA LEU A 55 7.41 -10.17 1.34
C LEU A 55 8.19 -11.47 1.54
N GLU A 56 9.43 -11.38 2.02
CA GLU A 56 10.30 -12.54 2.22
C GLU A 56 9.79 -13.49 3.31
N GLU A 57 9.21 -12.95 4.38
CA GLU A 57 8.57 -13.75 5.42
C GLU A 57 7.38 -14.55 4.90
N ASN A 58 6.50 -13.95 4.10
CA ASN A 58 5.35 -14.63 3.52
C ASN A 58 5.77 -15.68 2.48
N LYS A 59 6.76 -15.36 1.63
CA LYS A 59 7.38 -16.34 0.72
C LYS A 59 7.91 -17.55 1.47
N ARG A 60 8.65 -17.34 2.56
CA ARG A 60 9.18 -18.44 3.40
C ARG A 60 8.07 -19.30 4.01
N LYS A 61 6.92 -18.70 4.32
CA LYS A 61 5.73 -19.40 4.84
C LYS A 61 4.90 -20.10 3.74
N GLY A 62 5.28 -19.97 2.47
CA GLY A 62 4.51 -20.50 1.34
C GLY A 62 3.19 -19.76 1.10
N ILE A 63 3.03 -18.57 1.69
CA ILE A 63 1.85 -17.73 1.49
C ILE A 63 2.03 -16.97 0.18
N PRO A 64 1.06 -17.01 -0.76
CA PRO A 64 1.16 -16.27 -2.00
C PRO A 64 1.27 -14.77 -1.70
N VAL A 65 2.14 -14.08 -2.44
CA VAL A 65 2.32 -12.63 -2.29
C VAL A 65 2.06 -11.96 -3.62
N PHE A 66 1.24 -10.93 -3.60
CA PHE A 66 0.97 -10.04 -4.73
C PHE A 66 1.71 -8.73 -4.48
N VAL A 67 2.66 -8.41 -5.35
CA VAL A 67 3.55 -7.25 -5.17
C VAL A 67 3.14 -6.13 -6.12
N VAL A 68 3.01 -4.93 -5.56
CA VAL A 68 2.79 -3.69 -6.32
C VAL A 68 3.96 -2.76 -6.07
N THR A 69 4.50 -2.16 -7.12
CA THR A 69 5.52 -1.12 -7.01
C THR A 69 4.91 0.21 -7.44
N MET A 70 5.05 1.25 -6.63
CA MET A 70 4.53 2.58 -6.92
C MET A 70 5.25 3.66 -6.12
N LYS A 71 5.07 4.93 -6.47
CA LYS A 71 5.57 6.05 -5.66
C LYS A 71 4.62 6.34 -4.50
N THR A 72 5.17 6.93 -3.43
CA THR A 72 4.36 7.41 -2.32
C THR A 72 3.36 8.48 -2.76
N PRO A 73 2.12 8.47 -2.22
CA PRO A 73 1.17 9.55 -2.48
C PRO A 73 1.74 10.90 -2.08
N LYS A 74 1.48 11.91 -2.92
CA LYS A 74 1.66 13.29 -2.47
C LYS A 74 0.60 13.63 -1.44
N PRO A 75 0.93 14.36 -0.36
CA PRO A 75 -0.05 14.81 0.62
C PRO A 75 -1.19 15.56 -0.08
N GLN A 76 -2.43 15.14 0.16
CA GLN A 76 -3.58 15.85 -0.36
C GLN A 76 -3.85 17.07 0.54
N ILE A 77 -3.56 18.26 0.04
CA ILE A 77 -3.87 19.51 0.73
C ILE A 77 -5.34 19.82 0.46
N SER A 78 -6.19 19.66 1.49
CA SER A 78 -7.61 19.97 1.42
C SER A 78 -7.89 21.28 2.13
N ASN A 79 -8.65 22.17 1.49
CA ASN A 79 -9.21 23.34 2.15
C ASN A 79 -10.50 22.92 2.86
N ILE A 80 -10.56 23.15 4.17
CA ILE A 80 -11.74 22.84 4.99
C ILE A 80 -12.43 24.16 5.29
N GLU A 81 -13.67 24.31 4.86
CA GLU A 81 -14.54 25.44 5.20
C GLU A 81 -15.68 24.95 6.08
N ILE A 82 -15.95 25.66 7.19
CA ILE A 82 -17.07 25.39 8.08
C ILE A 82 -18.12 26.46 7.80
N ILE A 83 -19.25 26.05 7.21
CA ILE A 83 -20.40 26.92 6.99
C ILE A 83 -21.41 26.66 8.11
N ALA A 84 -21.60 27.64 9.00
CA ALA A 84 -22.65 27.62 10.00
C ALA A 84 -23.93 28.26 9.40
N ALA A 85 -25.08 27.63 9.66
CA ALA A 85 -26.40 28.14 9.28
C ALA A 85 -26.92 29.16 10.31
#